data_AF-A0A6N7PS24-F1
#
_entry.id   AF-A0A6N7PS24-F1
#
_cell.length_a   1.000
_cell.length_b   1.000
_cell.length_c   1.000
_cell.angle_alpha   90.00
_cell.angle_beta   90.00
_cell.angle_gamma   90.00
#
_symmetry.space_group_name_H-M   'P 1'
#
loop_
_entity.id
_entity.type
_entity.pdbx_description
1 polymer ?
#
loop_
_entity_poly.entity_id
_entity_poly.type
_entity_poly.pdbx_seq_one_letter_code
_entity_poly.pdbx_strand_id
1 'polypeptide(L)'
;MMFPDIETHRRRGVRYFGGRVVCPLAGVGSRGPNESNRLALENDDSEVTIDRRSRRITVTNTRRYPEKTLIVDLEFLADGETRSGSSSPIAIHLEVFKKGDTLSLDLHRHLRTQEPLASAVFEPFDVIIEGGPRAETVYTKERALALVREPSITHRVVKALMAKRDNTRGSLQSPHRRGYRVADLSLGFGALGLAWMLVRAELRSLDGANAELIERGSVAAMLQEGAWELSLTALSDKLSSIVQRDLFLFGLDQEPLLEPVMTRGLRAGETLAFRFRKGEGEIGLGAKSARMDGAIDVARAYLEFHMLGGLLCEHAERPAAARGG
;
A
#
# COMPACT_ATOMS: atom_id res chain seq x y z
N MET A 1 8.97 -21.98 -3.79
CA MET A 1 10.17 -21.37 -4.40
C MET A 1 11.08 -20.93 -3.26
N MET A 2 12.34 -21.37 -3.22
CA MET A 2 13.28 -20.86 -2.22
C MET A 2 13.82 -19.51 -2.71
N PHE A 3 13.68 -18.46 -1.90
CA PHE A 3 14.32 -17.19 -2.18
C PHE A 3 15.85 -17.36 -2.08
N PRO A 4 16.65 -16.62 -2.88
CA PRO A 4 18.09 -16.64 -2.71
C PRO A 4 18.44 -16.14 -1.30
N ASP A 5 19.48 -16.73 -0.70
CA ASP A 5 19.95 -16.34 0.62
C ASP A 5 20.48 -14.90 0.65
N ILE A 6 21.05 -14.45 -0.47
CA ILE A 6 21.56 -13.10 -0.68
C ILE A 6 21.09 -12.60 -2.05
N GLU A 7 20.51 -11.41 -2.08
CA GLU A 7 20.12 -10.70 -3.31
C GLU A 7 20.63 -9.26 -3.27
N THR A 8 21.02 -8.72 -4.42
CA THR A 8 21.54 -7.35 -4.55
C THR A 8 20.79 -6.60 -5.66
N HIS A 9 20.39 -5.36 -5.36
CA HIS A 9 19.63 -4.48 -6.24
C HIS A 9 20.34 -3.13 -6.38
N ARG A 10 20.49 -2.63 -7.61
CA ARG A 10 21.23 -1.40 -7.94
C ARG A 10 20.49 -0.44 -8.86
N ARG A 11 19.30 -0.84 -9.31
CA ARG A 11 18.53 -0.11 -10.31
C ARG A 11 17.25 0.39 -9.69
N ARG A 12 16.87 1.61 -10.04
CA ARG A 12 15.58 2.19 -9.74
C ARG A 12 14.47 1.19 -10.07
N GLY A 13 13.51 1.07 -9.16
CA GLY A 13 12.39 0.17 -9.35
C GLY A 13 11.89 -0.44 -8.05
N VAL A 14 10.77 -1.13 -8.18
CA VAL A 14 10.08 -1.82 -7.09
C VAL A 14 10.34 -3.32 -7.18
N ARG A 15 10.64 -3.95 -6.05
CA ARG A 15 10.85 -5.39 -5.92
C ARG A 15 10.08 -5.89 -4.71
N TYR A 16 9.51 -7.08 -4.84
CA TYR A 16 8.93 -7.80 -3.72
C TYR A 16 9.85 -8.94 -3.33
N PHE A 17 9.93 -9.21 -2.04
CA PHE A 17 10.88 -10.17 -1.52
C PHE A 17 10.31 -10.92 -0.32
N GLY A 18 10.86 -12.12 -0.10
CA GLY A 18 10.35 -13.06 0.89
C GLY A 18 10.31 -12.52 2.32
N GLY A 19 9.30 -12.92 3.08
CA GLY A 19 9.23 -12.80 4.54
C GLY A 19 8.50 -13.99 5.14
N ARG A 20 8.50 -14.10 6.48
CA ARG A 20 7.76 -15.17 7.18
C ARG A 20 6.24 -15.01 7.20
N VAL A 21 5.73 -13.83 6.87
CA VAL A 21 4.29 -13.54 6.85
C VAL A 21 3.73 -13.98 5.50
N VAL A 22 2.53 -14.57 5.51
CA VAL A 22 1.79 -14.84 4.28
C VAL A 22 1.02 -13.58 3.91
N CYS A 23 1.16 -13.14 2.65
CA CYS A 23 0.42 -11.99 2.15
C CYS A 23 -1.10 -12.16 2.35
N PRO A 24 -1.83 -11.12 2.79
CA PRO A 24 -3.28 -11.20 2.97
C PRO A 24 -4.05 -11.62 1.72
N LEU A 25 -3.53 -11.28 0.53
CA LEU A 25 -4.12 -11.63 -0.76
C LEU A 25 -3.26 -12.65 -1.51
N ALA A 26 -2.63 -13.59 -0.79
CA ALA A 26 -1.85 -14.68 -1.38
C ALA A 26 -2.66 -15.44 -2.45
N GLY A 27 -2.00 -15.77 -3.56
CA GLY A 27 -2.62 -16.40 -4.74
C GLY A 27 -3.22 -15.41 -5.75
N VAL A 28 -3.38 -14.13 -5.40
CA VAL A 28 -3.82 -13.09 -6.36
C VAL A 28 -2.61 -12.65 -7.19
N GLY A 29 -2.74 -12.56 -8.51
CA GLY A 29 -1.66 -12.09 -9.40
C GLY A 29 -0.44 -13.01 -9.46
N SER A 30 0.72 -12.46 -9.83
CA SER A 30 1.94 -13.21 -10.10
C SER A 30 2.84 -13.41 -8.88
N ARG A 31 2.67 -12.59 -7.84
CA ARG A 31 3.54 -12.62 -6.64
C ARG A 31 3.34 -13.87 -5.79
N GLY A 32 4.43 -14.38 -5.22
CA GLY A 32 4.41 -15.50 -4.29
C GLY A 32 3.62 -15.23 -3.00
N PRO A 33 3.21 -16.28 -2.27
CA PRO A 33 2.43 -16.13 -1.02
C PRO A 33 3.22 -15.47 0.11
N ASN A 34 4.56 -15.56 0.07
CA ASN A 34 5.45 -15.01 1.08
C ASN A 34 6.25 -13.81 0.58
N GLU A 35 5.94 -13.25 -0.59
CA GLU A 35 6.54 -12.00 -1.08
C GLU A 35 5.93 -10.79 -0.33
N SER A 36 6.06 -10.85 0.99
CA SER A 36 5.36 -10.02 1.95
C SER A 36 6.12 -8.74 2.28
N ASN A 37 7.21 -8.45 1.60
CA ASN A 37 8.00 -7.24 1.79
C ASN A 37 8.25 -6.56 0.45
N ARG A 38 8.39 -5.23 0.45
CA ARG A 38 8.66 -4.41 -0.72
C ARG A 38 9.92 -3.59 -0.50
N LEU A 39 10.77 -3.56 -1.53
CA LEU A 39 11.86 -2.61 -1.68
C LEU A 39 11.53 -1.71 -2.87
N ALA A 40 11.60 -0.40 -2.67
CA ALA A 40 11.59 0.58 -3.74
C ALA A 40 12.91 1.39 -3.71
N LEU A 41 13.67 1.27 -4.80
CA LEU A 41 14.84 2.10 -5.07
C LEU A 41 14.41 3.29 -5.91
N GLU A 42 14.55 4.51 -5.39
CA GLU A 42 14.08 5.73 -6.06
C GLU A 42 15.02 6.21 -7.17
N ASN A 43 16.28 5.78 -7.15
CA ASN A 43 17.32 6.13 -8.12
C ASN A 43 18.37 5.01 -8.22
N ASP A 44 19.32 5.18 -9.15
CA ASP A 44 20.41 4.25 -9.41
C ASP A 44 21.66 4.52 -8.55
N ASP A 45 21.58 5.43 -7.57
CA ASP A 45 22.72 5.83 -6.74
C ASP A 45 22.92 4.94 -5.51
N SER A 46 21.99 4.01 -5.26
CA SER A 46 22.00 3.13 -4.08
C SER A 46 22.11 1.66 -4.48
N GLU A 47 22.90 0.92 -3.73
CA GLU A 47 22.93 -0.54 -3.77
C GLU A 47 22.25 -1.08 -2.51
N VAL A 48 21.34 -2.04 -2.67
CA VAL A 48 20.70 -2.72 -1.55
C VAL A 48 21.00 -4.19 -1.62
N THR A 49 21.58 -4.74 -0.56
CA THR A 49 21.80 -6.17 -0.38
C THR A 49 20.89 -6.70 0.72
N ILE A 50 20.09 -7.71 0.43
CA ILE A 50 19.23 -8.41 1.39
C ILE A 50 19.88 -9.76 1.67
N ASP A 51 20.38 -9.96 2.88
CA ASP A 51 20.90 -11.21 3.40
C ASP A 51 19.91 -11.82 4.39
N ARG A 52 19.30 -12.93 3.99
CA ARG A 52 18.25 -13.61 4.75
C ARG A 52 18.81 -14.47 5.88
N ARG A 53 20.05 -14.95 5.74
CA ARG A 53 20.71 -15.78 6.75
C ARG A 53 21.07 -14.95 7.96
N SER A 54 21.67 -13.77 7.73
CA SER A 54 21.98 -12.82 8.81
C SER A 54 20.81 -11.91 9.16
N ARG A 55 19.70 -11.98 8.41
CA ARG A 55 18.52 -11.09 8.52
C ARG A 55 18.92 -9.63 8.48
N ARG A 56 19.68 -9.26 7.47
CA ARG A 56 20.20 -7.92 7.29
C ARG A 56 19.85 -7.38 5.90
N ILE A 57 19.45 -6.12 5.86
CA ILE A 57 19.34 -5.34 4.64
C ILE A 57 20.38 -4.23 4.74
N THR A 58 21.37 -4.25 3.86
CA THR A 58 22.40 -3.21 3.79
C THR A 58 22.09 -2.30 2.60
N VAL A 59 21.95 -1.00 2.85
CA VAL A 59 21.81 0.04 1.84
C VAL A 59 23.14 0.81 1.75
N THR A 60 23.84 0.69 0.64
CA THR A 60 25.07 1.45 0.39
C THR A 60 24.75 2.63 -0.53
N ASN A 61 24.96 3.85 -0.05
CA ASN A 61 24.80 5.09 -0.82
C ASN A 61 25.88 6.10 -0.45
N THR A 62 26.85 6.32 -1.35
CA THR A 62 27.94 7.29 -1.18
C THR A 62 27.63 8.65 -1.81
N ARG A 63 26.50 8.77 -2.53
CA ARG A 63 26.10 9.99 -3.23
C ARG A 63 25.75 11.11 -2.24
N ARG A 64 26.16 12.32 -2.54
CA ARG A 64 25.73 13.54 -1.83
C ARG A 64 24.58 14.20 -2.59
N TYR A 65 23.54 14.59 -1.88
CA TYR A 65 22.37 15.24 -2.46
C TYR A 65 22.27 16.71 -2.02
N PRO A 66 22.03 17.67 -2.93
CA PRO A 66 21.88 19.08 -2.53
C PRO A 66 20.60 19.33 -1.71
N GLU A 67 19.57 18.50 -1.94
CA GLU A 67 18.27 18.57 -1.29
C GLU A 67 17.89 17.24 -0.65
N LYS A 68 16.84 17.25 0.17
CA LYS A 68 16.34 16.03 0.83
C LYS A 68 15.79 15.09 -0.23
N THR A 69 16.51 14.00 -0.46
CA THR A 69 16.21 13.01 -1.50
C THR A 69 15.89 11.67 -0.85
N LEU A 70 14.77 11.06 -1.22
CA LEU A 70 14.45 9.68 -0.83
C LEU A 70 15.38 8.74 -1.60
N ILE A 71 16.08 7.85 -0.91
CA ILE A 71 17.03 6.91 -1.53
C ILE A 71 16.53 5.47 -1.51
N VAL A 72 15.79 5.10 -0.46
CA VAL A 72 15.21 3.76 -0.28
C VAL A 72 13.87 3.88 0.46
N ASP A 73 12.90 3.11 0.00
CA ASP A 73 11.64 2.82 0.68
C ASP A 73 11.53 1.30 0.88
N LEU A 74 11.26 0.91 2.12
CA LEU A 74 11.07 -0.48 2.53
C LEU A 74 9.73 -0.61 3.24
N GLU A 75 8.91 -1.55 2.79
CA GLU A 75 7.70 -1.95 3.50
C GLU A 75 7.76 -3.43 3.90
N PHE A 76 7.41 -3.71 5.15
CA PHE A 76 7.35 -5.07 5.69
C PHE A 76 5.92 -5.38 6.12
N LEU A 77 5.26 -6.34 5.47
CA LEU A 77 3.98 -6.81 5.97
C LEU A 77 4.17 -7.55 7.29
N ALA A 78 3.23 -7.31 8.19
CA ALA A 78 3.19 -7.91 9.50
C ALA A 78 1.78 -8.37 9.84
N ASP A 79 1.68 -9.46 10.59
CA ASP A 79 0.44 -9.86 11.24
C ASP A 79 0.37 -9.20 12.61
N GLY A 80 -0.45 -8.15 12.73
CA GLY A 80 -0.68 -7.44 13.98
C GLY A 80 -1.73 -8.15 14.83
N GLU A 81 -1.50 -8.21 16.13
CA GLU A 81 -2.49 -8.68 17.10
C GLU A 81 -3.04 -7.47 17.85
N THR A 82 -4.36 -7.31 17.83
CA THR A 82 -5.03 -6.24 18.56
C THR A 82 -5.11 -6.54 20.06
N ARG A 83 -5.41 -5.54 20.89
CA ARG A 83 -5.55 -5.75 22.34
C ARG A 83 -6.71 -6.68 22.73
N SER A 84 -7.71 -6.84 21.87
CA SER A 84 -8.78 -7.83 22.02
C SER A 84 -8.40 -9.23 21.54
N GLY A 85 -7.19 -9.42 20.97
CA GLY A 85 -6.71 -10.70 20.46
C GLY A 85 -7.09 -10.97 19.00
N SER A 86 -7.64 -10.00 18.28
CA SER A 86 -7.95 -10.16 16.85
C SER A 86 -6.68 -9.98 16.01
N SER A 87 -6.54 -10.76 14.93
CA SER A 87 -5.47 -10.55 13.96
C SER A 87 -5.86 -9.50 12.92
N SER A 88 -4.94 -8.62 12.57
CA SER A 88 -5.08 -7.61 11.52
C SER A 88 -3.75 -7.47 10.78
N PRO A 89 -3.71 -7.70 9.46
CA PRO A 89 -2.54 -7.36 8.67
C PRO A 89 -2.23 -5.87 8.76
N ILE A 90 -0.94 -5.54 8.81
CA ILE A 90 -0.41 -4.18 8.75
C ILE A 90 0.83 -4.15 7.86
N ALA A 91 1.27 -2.95 7.47
CA ALA A 91 2.59 -2.74 6.90
C ALA A 91 3.42 -1.83 7.81
N ILE A 92 4.69 -2.16 7.99
CA ILE A 92 5.69 -1.31 8.64
C ILE A 92 6.52 -0.66 7.54
N HIS A 93 6.51 0.66 7.48
CA HIS A 93 7.06 1.44 6.38
C HIS A 93 8.24 2.27 6.86
N LEU A 94 9.38 2.07 6.21
CA LEU A 94 10.62 2.81 6.41
C LEU A 94 11.00 3.54 5.13
N GLU A 95 11.04 4.86 5.20
CA GLU A 95 11.60 5.72 4.17
C GLU A 95 12.93 6.30 4.66
N VAL A 96 13.97 6.18 3.84
CA VAL A 96 15.32 6.67 4.14
C VAL A 96 15.65 7.81 3.19
N PHE A 97 15.80 9.01 3.74
CA PHE A 97 16.16 10.20 3.00
C PHE A 97 17.60 10.63 3.30
N LYS A 98 18.24 11.25 2.33
CA LYS A 98 19.57 11.84 2.47
C LYS A 98 19.58 13.29 1.98
N LYS A 99 20.24 14.19 2.72
CA LYS A 99 20.57 15.56 2.32
C LYS A 99 22.02 15.84 2.67
N GLY A 100 22.85 16.14 1.68
CA GLY A 100 24.30 16.09 1.78
C GLY A 100 24.72 14.67 2.14
N ASP A 101 25.29 14.51 3.34
CA ASP A 101 25.64 13.22 3.93
C ASP A 101 24.71 12.84 5.10
N THR A 102 23.80 13.73 5.48
CA THR A 102 22.92 13.55 6.63
C THR A 102 21.72 12.68 6.26
N LEU A 103 21.48 11.65 7.06
CA LEU A 103 20.31 10.79 6.97
C LEU A 103 19.13 11.40 7.74
N SER A 104 17.93 11.21 7.22
CA SER A 104 16.68 11.42 7.95
C SER A 104 15.71 10.31 7.59
N LEU A 105 14.93 9.87 8.56
CA LEU A 105 14.09 8.67 8.45
C LEU A 105 12.62 9.07 8.64
N ASP A 106 11.74 8.43 7.88
CA ASP A 106 10.33 8.32 8.24
C ASP A 106 10.04 6.83 8.51
N LEU A 107 9.58 6.53 9.72
CA LEU A 107 9.25 5.17 10.13
C LEU A 107 7.85 5.18 10.73
N HIS A 108 6.91 4.58 10.02
CA HIS A 108 5.51 4.54 10.42
C HIS A 108 4.85 3.23 9.97
N ARG A 109 3.53 3.13 10.18
CA ARG A 109 2.77 1.91 9.91
C ARG A 109 1.46 2.23 9.21
N HIS A 110 1.09 1.36 8.29
CA HIS A 110 -0.21 1.36 7.64
C HIS A 110 -1.13 0.39 8.39
N LEU A 111 -2.14 0.93 9.05
CA LEU A 111 -3.11 0.16 9.81
C LEU A 111 -4.36 -0.10 8.97
N ARG A 112 -4.87 -1.34 9.05
CA ARG A 112 -6.20 -1.69 8.56
C ARG A 112 -7.27 -1.50 9.62
N THR A 113 -6.94 -1.83 10.87
CA THR A 113 -7.83 -1.68 12.02
C THR A 113 -7.71 -0.32 12.71
N GLN A 114 -8.78 0.09 13.39
CA GLN A 114 -8.74 1.23 14.32
C GLN A 114 -8.32 0.83 15.73
N GLU A 115 -8.38 -0.46 16.04
CA GLU A 115 -8.04 -1.00 17.36
C GLU A 115 -6.54 -0.89 17.63
N PRO A 116 -6.11 -0.52 18.84
CA PRO A 116 -4.71 -0.55 19.22
C PRO A 116 -4.12 -1.97 19.12
N LEU A 117 -2.88 -2.06 18.64
CA LEU A 117 -2.11 -3.30 18.58
C LEU A 117 -1.36 -3.57 19.89
N ALA A 118 -1.20 -4.85 20.21
CA ALA A 118 -0.41 -5.37 21.32
C ALA A 118 0.92 -5.99 20.84
N SER A 119 0.87 -6.69 19.71
CA SER A 119 1.98 -7.45 19.12
C SER A 119 1.97 -7.34 17.60
N ALA A 120 3.07 -7.73 16.97
CA ALA A 120 3.07 -8.09 15.55
C ALA A 120 4.11 -9.17 15.25
N VAL A 121 3.83 -9.99 14.25
CA VAL A 121 4.78 -10.93 13.63
C VAL A 121 5.19 -10.38 12.28
N PHE A 122 6.49 -10.27 12.03
CA PHE A 122 7.08 -9.80 10.77
C PHE A 122 8.47 -10.42 10.60
N GLU A 123 9.04 -10.32 9.40
CA GLU A 123 10.44 -10.73 9.19
C GLU A 123 11.38 -9.71 9.87
N PRO A 124 12.16 -10.10 10.89
CA PRO A 124 12.94 -9.18 11.70
C PRO A 124 14.29 -8.89 11.05
N PHE A 125 14.26 -8.19 9.92
CA PHE A 125 15.48 -7.64 9.32
C PHE A 125 16.03 -6.49 10.18
N ASP A 126 17.34 -6.38 10.23
CA ASP A 126 18.01 -5.11 10.57
C ASP A 126 18.31 -4.37 9.26
N VAL A 127 17.98 -3.08 9.19
CA VAL A 127 18.34 -2.22 8.05
C VAL A 127 19.50 -1.34 8.44
N ILE A 128 20.59 -1.43 7.67
CA ILE A 128 21.84 -0.72 7.89
C ILE A 128 22.13 0.16 6.68
N ILE A 129 22.43 1.42 6.92
CA ILE A 129 22.84 2.38 5.88
C ILE A 129 24.36 2.57 5.94
N GLU A 130 25.01 2.39 4.81
CA GLU A 130 26.44 2.58 4.59
C GLU A 130 26.70 3.71 3.57
N GLY A 131 27.87 4.35 3.63
CA GLY A 131 28.25 5.44 2.73
C GLY A 131 28.23 6.84 3.34
N GLY A 132 28.01 6.94 4.66
CA GLY A 132 28.39 8.09 5.49
C GLY A 132 29.70 7.85 6.26
N PRO A 133 30.06 8.72 7.22
CA PRO A 133 31.28 8.56 8.02
C PRO A 133 31.34 7.26 8.84
N ARG A 134 30.16 6.71 9.18
CA ARG A 134 29.97 5.43 9.87
C ARG A 134 28.68 4.79 9.35
N ALA A 135 28.63 3.46 9.40
CA ALA A 135 27.38 2.73 9.15
C ALA A 135 26.36 3.05 10.26
N GLU A 136 25.08 3.16 9.88
CA GLU A 136 23.99 3.45 10.80
C GLU A 136 22.89 2.39 10.70
N THR A 137 22.54 1.76 11.83
CA THR A 137 21.37 0.86 11.89
C THR A 137 20.11 1.68 12.10
N VAL A 138 19.27 1.74 11.08
CA VAL A 138 18.10 2.62 11.04
C VAL A 138 16.80 1.90 11.43
N TYR A 139 16.77 0.58 11.26
CA TYR A 139 15.63 -0.27 11.62
C TYR A 139 16.13 -1.54 12.31
N THR A 140 15.45 -1.92 13.38
CA THR A 140 15.65 -3.18 14.10
C THR A 140 14.29 -3.74 14.51
N LYS A 141 14.27 -5.01 14.89
CA LYS A 141 13.08 -5.66 15.46
C LYS A 141 12.50 -4.88 16.65
N GLU A 142 13.35 -4.37 17.54
CA GLU A 142 12.94 -3.65 18.75
C GLU A 142 12.26 -2.33 18.38
N ARG A 143 12.83 -1.57 17.43
CA ARG A 143 12.23 -0.33 16.93
C ARG A 143 10.88 -0.59 16.25
N ALA A 144 10.79 -1.64 15.45
CA ALA A 144 9.56 -2.05 14.78
C ALA A 144 8.47 -2.45 15.78
N LEU A 145 8.79 -3.25 16.81
CA LEU A 145 7.84 -3.61 17.85
C LEU A 145 7.41 -2.42 18.71
N ALA A 146 8.33 -1.49 19.01
CA ALA A 146 8.00 -0.26 19.72
C ALA A 146 6.99 0.58 18.91
N LEU A 147 7.21 0.74 17.59
CA LEU A 147 6.28 1.43 16.70
C LEU A 147 4.87 0.78 16.69
N VAL A 148 4.81 -0.56 16.72
CA VAL A 148 3.54 -1.31 16.79
C VAL A 148 2.81 -1.05 18.12
N ARG A 149 3.52 -1.09 19.24
CA ARG A 149 2.91 -0.95 20.56
C ARG A 149 2.54 0.49 20.91
N GLU A 150 3.39 1.43 20.53
CA GLU A 150 3.35 2.81 20.99
C GLU A 150 3.40 3.78 19.80
N PRO A 151 2.25 4.23 19.27
CA PRO A 151 2.25 5.25 18.24
C PRO A 151 2.83 6.56 18.80
N SER A 152 3.73 7.18 18.05
CA SER A 152 4.32 8.47 18.39
C SER A 152 3.24 9.55 18.60
N ILE A 153 3.56 10.60 19.36
CA ILE A 153 2.64 11.73 19.59
C ILE A 153 2.18 12.33 18.24
N THR A 154 3.13 12.54 17.32
CA THR A 154 2.85 13.04 15.97
C THR A 154 1.85 12.15 15.25
N HIS A 155 2.05 10.84 15.27
CA HIS A 155 1.14 9.89 14.63
C HIS A 155 -0.26 9.91 15.26
N ARG A 156 -0.35 10.07 16.59
CA ARG A 156 -1.63 10.24 17.29
C ARG A 156 -2.36 11.51 16.86
N VAL A 157 -1.64 12.63 16.69
CA VAL A 157 -2.20 13.89 16.19
C VAL A 157 -2.69 13.74 14.76
N VAL A 158 -1.87 13.17 13.86
CA VAL A 158 -2.27 12.91 12.46
C VAL A 158 -3.52 12.05 12.41
N LYS A 159 -3.57 10.95 13.18
CA LYS A 159 -4.74 10.08 13.27
C LYS A 159 -5.98 10.82 13.78
N ALA A 160 -5.82 11.70 14.78
CA ALA A 160 -6.93 12.49 15.32
C ALA A 160 -7.51 13.49 14.30
N LEU A 161 -6.67 13.98 13.38
CA LEU A 161 -7.08 14.87 12.30
C LEU A 161 -7.53 14.12 11.04
N MET A 162 -7.32 12.81 10.96
CA MET A 162 -7.67 12.02 9.79
C MET A 162 -9.19 11.82 9.73
N ALA A 163 -9.80 12.28 8.66
CA ALA A 163 -11.21 12.08 8.39
C ALA A 163 -11.39 10.91 7.42
N LYS A 164 -12.18 9.91 7.82
CA LYS A 164 -12.61 8.79 6.96
C LYS A 164 -14.11 8.86 6.78
N ARG A 165 -14.58 8.69 5.54
CA ARG A 165 -16.00 8.56 5.22
C ARG A 165 -16.24 7.25 4.48
N ASP A 166 -17.21 6.49 4.95
CA ASP A 166 -17.77 5.35 4.23
C ASP A 166 -18.92 5.85 3.37
N ASN A 167 -18.76 5.78 2.05
CA ASN A 167 -19.75 6.26 1.10
C ASN A 167 -20.79 5.17 0.75
N THR A 168 -20.65 3.95 1.28
CA THR A 168 -21.68 2.90 1.18
C THR A 168 -22.71 2.98 2.29
N ARG A 169 -22.40 3.68 3.39
CA ARG A 169 -23.25 3.79 4.57
C ARG A 169 -24.64 4.32 4.22
N GLY A 170 -25.68 3.60 4.64
CA GLY A 170 -27.07 3.94 4.36
C GLY A 170 -27.54 3.65 2.93
N SER A 171 -26.70 3.04 2.08
CA SER A 171 -27.07 2.68 0.71
C SER A 171 -27.69 1.28 0.65
N LEU A 172 -28.91 1.17 0.14
CA LEU A 172 -29.53 -0.11 -0.21
C LEU A 172 -28.97 -0.58 -1.55
N GLN A 173 -28.17 -1.65 -1.52
CA GLN A 173 -27.55 -2.26 -2.70
C GLN A 173 -27.80 -3.77 -2.71
N SER A 174 -27.78 -4.38 -3.89
CA SER A 174 -27.88 -5.84 -4.05
C SER A 174 -26.60 -6.36 -4.72
N PRO A 175 -25.95 -7.41 -4.17
CA PRO A 175 -24.72 -7.95 -4.72
C PRO A 175 -24.90 -8.61 -6.11
N HIS A 176 -26.14 -8.98 -6.46
CA HIS A 176 -26.50 -9.50 -7.79
C HIS A 176 -26.58 -8.43 -8.88
N ARG A 177 -26.44 -7.15 -8.54
CA ARG A 177 -26.48 -6.06 -9.52
C ARG A 177 -25.08 -5.64 -9.93
N ARG A 178 -24.89 -5.43 -11.24
CA ARG A 178 -23.70 -4.76 -11.77
C ARG A 178 -23.53 -3.40 -11.11
N GLY A 179 -22.30 -3.07 -10.75
CA GLY A 179 -21.97 -1.80 -10.10
C GLY A 179 -22.15 -1.80 -8.58
N TYR A 180 -22.37 -2.97 -7.95
CA TYR A 180 -22.36 -3.11 -6.51
C TYR A 180 -21.02 -2.61 -5.94
N ARG A 181 -21.07 -1.65 -5.02
CA ARG A 181 -19.87 -1.12 -4.34
C ARG A 181 -19.51 -2.05 -3.19
N VAL A 182 -18.50 -2.88 -3.41
CA VAL A 182 -17.97 -3.81 -2.40
C VAL A 182 -17.34 -3.04 -1.25
N ALA A 183 -16.61 -1.98 -1.57
CA ALA A 183 -16.12 -0.99 -0.62
C ALA A 183 -15.99 0.37 -1.29
N ASP A 184 -16.27 1.45 -0.55
CA ASP A 184 -16.17 2.81 -1.05
C ASP A 184 -15.83 3.77 0.09
N LEU A 185 -14.57 4.20 0.14
CA LEU A 185 -14.03 5.00 1.23
C LEU A 185 -13.43 6.29 0.70
N SER A 186 -13.75 7.40 1.36
CA SER A 186 -13.03 8.66 1.18
C SER A 186 -12.13 8.92 2.38
N LEU A 187 -10.95 9.48 2.13
CA LEU A 187 -9.98 9.89 3.15
C LEU A 187 -9.62 11.37 2.99
N GLY A 188 -9.39 12.06 4.10
CA GLY A 188 -8.88 13.42 4.12
C GLY A 188 -8.56 13.87 5.54
N PHE A 189 -8.68 15.18 5.77
CA PHE A 189 -8.42 15.78 7.08
C PHE A 189 -9.66 16.51 7.59
N GLY A 190 -9.89 16.47 8.90
CA GLY A 190 -11.00 17.15 9.51
C GLY A 190 -10.76 17.46 10.98
N ALA A 191 -11.37 18.56 11.43
CA ALA A 191 -11.43 18.96 12.82
C ALA A 191 -12.78 19.64 13.06
N LEU A 192 -13.31 19.51 14.28
CA LEU A 192 -14.48 20.27 14.73
C LEU A 192 -15.73 20.12 13.82
N GLY A 193 -15.95 18.94 13.24
CA GLY A 193 -17.12 18.64 12.41
C GLY A 193 -17.01 19.04 10.93
N LEU A 194 -15.92 19.71 10.52
CA LEU A 194 -15.61 20.00 9.12
C LEU A 194 -14.55 19.02 8.61
N ALA A 195 -14.83 18.36 7.49
CA ALA A 195 -13.91 17.40 6.86
C ALA A 195 -13.66 17.79 5.40
N TRP A 196 -12.38 18.01 5.08
CA TRP A 196 -11.90 18.16 3.72
C TRP A 196 -11.38 16.82 3.22
N MET A 197 -12.18 16.17 2.37
CA MET A 197 -11.82 14.91 1.73
C MET A 197 -10.84 15.15 0.58
N LEU A 198 -9.80 14.33 0.48
CA LEU A 198 -8.72 14.49 -0.48
C LEU A 198 -8.73 13.40 -1.56
N VAL A 199 -9.14 12.18 -1.22
CA VAL A 199 -9.18 11.04 -2.13
C VAL A 199 -10.37 10.15 -1.81
N ARG A 200 -10.90 9.49 -2.84
CA ARG A 200 -11.87 8.40 -2.74
C ARG A 200 -11.27 7.16 -3.38
N ALA A 201 -11.34 6.03 -2.69
CA ALA A 201 -11.01 4.73 -3.24
C ALA A 201 -12.27 3.85 -3.25
N GLU A 202 -12.49 3.14 -4.35
CA GLU A 202 -13.66 2.29 -4.53
C GLU A 202 -13.27 0.94 -5.13
N LEU A 203 -13.76 -0.14 -4.52
CA LEU A 203 -13.76 -1.48 -5.09
C LEU A 203 -15.19 -1.83 -5.50
N ARG A 204 -15.40 -1.97 -6.80
CA ARG A 204 -16.71 -2.18 -7.42
C ARG A 204 -16.78 -3.53 -8.11
N SER A 205 -17.91 -4.20 -7.95
CA SER A 205 -18.27 -5.37 -8.76
C SER A 205 -18.77 -4.93 -10.12
N LEU A 206 -18.19 -5.47 -11.19
CA LEU A 206 -18.60 -5.21 -12.57
C LEU A 206 -19.60 -6.25 -13.10
N ASP A 207 -19.97 -7.25 -12.29
CA ASP A 207 -20.85 -8.33 -12.69
C ASP A 207 -21.72 -8.81 -11.51
N GLY A 208 -22.98 -9.17 -11.79
CA GLY A 208 -23.90 -9.74 -10.80
C GLY A 208 -23.52 -11.16 -10.39
N ALA A 209 -22.76 -11.87 -11.24
CA ALA A 209 -22.24 -13.20 -10.93
C ALA A 209 -21.25 -13.21 -9.76
N ASN A 210 -20.70 -12.05 -9.37
CA ASN A 210 -19.80 -11.94 -8.21
C ASN A 210 -20.54 -12.06 -6.86
N ALA A 211 -21.87 -12.19 -6.84
CA ALA A 211 -22.65 -12.14 -5.60
C ALA A 211 -22.15 -13.15 -4.54
N GLU A 212 -21.89 -14.40 -4.93
CA GLU A 212 -21.37 -15.41 -4.01
C GLU A 212 -19.96 -15.07 -3.50
N LEU A 213 -19.09 -14.51 -4.36
CA LEU A 213 -17.74 -14.07 -3.96
C LEU A 213 -17.81 -12.93 -2.94
N ILE A 214 -18.75 -12.00 -3.13
CA ILE A 214 -19.00 -10.86 -2.24
C ILE A 214 -19.53 -11.34 -0.90
N GLU A 215 -20.49 -12.28 -0.90
CA GLU A 215 -21.09 -12.84 0.31
C GLU A 215 -20.09 -13.64 1.16
N ARG A 216 -19.15 -14.34 0.51
CA ARG A 216 -18.02 -15.00 1.19
C ARG A 216 -17.09 -14.02 1.91
N GLY A 217 -17.11 -12.73 1.55
CA GLY A 217 -16.25 -11.71 2.16
C GLY A 217 -14.76 -11.89 1.85
N SER A 218 -14.39 -12.61 0.78
CA SER A 218 -13.00 -12.81 0.40
C SER A 218 -12.61 -11.89 -0.75
N VAL A 219 -11.83 -10.85 -0.44
CA VAL A 219 -11.27 -9.95 -1.46
C VAL A 219 -10.34 -10.73 -2.40
N ALA A 220 -9.55 -11.68 -1.88
CA ALA A 220 -8.66 -12.50 -2.70
C ALA A 220 -9.43 -13.29 -3.78
N ALA A 221 -10.52 -13.97 -3.40
CA ALA A 221 -11.36 -14.70 -4.36
C ALA A 221 -12.03 -13.74 -5.36
N MET A 222 -12.51 -12.59 -4.89
CA MET A 222 -13.10 -11.55 -5.75
C MET A 222 -12.10 -11.03 -6.78
N LEU A 223 -10.83 -10.82 -6.39
CA LEU A 223 -9.79 -10.36 -7.30
C LEU A 223 -9.33 -11.42 -8.31
N GLN A 224 -9.29 -12.70 -7.90
CA GLN A 224 -8.88 -13.83 -8.74
C GLN A 224 -9.94 -14.23 -9.77
N GLU A 225 -11.19 -14.35 -9.32
CA GLU A 225 -12.24 -15.02 -10.07
C GLU A 225 -13.27 -14.03 -10.65
N GLY A 226 -13.42 -12.88 -10.00
CA GLY A 226 -14.47 -11.92 -10.30
C GLY A 226 -14.14 -10.94 -11.42
N ALA A 227 -15.18 -10.20 -11.83
CA ALA A 227 -15.01 -9.00 -12.65
C ALA A 227 -15.12 -7.74 -11.78
N TRP A 228 -14.07 -6.94 -11.69
CA TRP A 228 -13.98 -5.85 -10.72
C TRP A 228 -13.33 -4.59 -11.28
N GLU A 229 -13.59 -3.47 -10.62
CA GLU A 229 -12.91 -2.20 -10.81
C GLU A 229 -12.42 -1.70 -9.45
N LEU A 230 -11.12 -1.41 -9.36
CA LEU A 230 -10.52 -0.65 -8.28
C LEU A 230 -10.24 0.75 -8.81
N SER A 231 -10.80 1.78 -8.18
CA SER A 231 -10.65 3.16 -8.64
C SER A 231 -10.21 4.11 -7.53
N LEU A 232 -9.47 5.14 -7.94
CA LEU A 232 -8.95 6.22 -7.12
C LEU A 232 -9.34 7.55 -7.75
N THR A 233 -10.19 8.30 -7.06
CA THR A 233 -10.62 9.63 -7.48
C THR A 233 -9.96 10.68 -6.59
N ALA A 234 -9.24 11.63 -7.19
CA ALA A 234 -8.76 12.79 -6.47
C ALA A 234 -9.96 13.71 -6.16
N LEU A 235 -10.15 14.05 -4.88
CA LEU A 235 -11.15 15.02 -4.43
C LEU A 235 -10.55 16.42 -4.22
N SER A 236 -9.22 16.52 -4.32
CA SER A 236 -8.44 17.75 -4.20
C SER A 236 -7.12 17.63 -4.96
N ASP A 237 -6.58 18.74 -5.45
CA ASP A 237 -5.27 18.80 -6.12
C ASP A 237 -4.08 18.69 -5.14
N LYS A 238 -4.33 18.59 -3.83
CA LYS A 238 -3.28 18.56 -2.80
C LYS A 238 -2.49 17.24 -2.73
N LEU A 239 -2.89 16.23 -3.50
CA LEU A 239 -2.26 14.90 -3.50
C LEU A 239 -1.36 14.65 -4.71
N SER A 240 -1.15 15.63 -5.58
CA SER A 240 -0.45 15.44 -6.87
C SER A 240 0.90 14.72 -6.76
N SER A 241 1.78 15.14 -5.84
CA SER A 241 3.09 14.51 -5.65
C SER A 241 3.02 13.13 -5.00
N ILE A 242 2.03 12.91 -4.13
CA ILE A 242 1.79 11.61 -3.49
C ILE A 242 1.34 10.60 -4.55
N VAL A 243 0.41 10.98 -5.42
CA VAL A 243 -0.08 10.10 -6.49
C VAL A 243 1.04 9.73 -7.47
N GLN A 244 1.89 10.68 -7.85
CA GLN A 244 3.04 10.39 -8.72
C GLN A 244 3.97 9.34 -8.10
N ARG A 245 4.20 9.43 -6.79
CA ARG A 245 5.00 8.45 -6.06
C ARG A 245 4.31 7.10 -5.98
N ASP A 246 3.02 7.07 -5.69
CA ASP A 246 2.23 5.85 -5.67
C ASP A 246 2.27 5.13 -7.03
N LEU A 247 2.18 5.87 -8.13
CA LEU A 247 2.31 5.29 -9.47
C LEU A 247 3.66 4.57 -9.63
N PHE A 248 4.76 5.17 -9.17
CA PHE A 248 6.06 4.48 -9.16
C PHE A 248 6.05 3.24 -8.28
N LEU A 249 5.52 3.33 -7.06
CA LEU A 249 5.45 2.19 -6.11
C LEU A 249 4.62 1.01 -6.65
N PHE A 250 3.69 1.27 -7.55
CA PHE A 250 2.89 0.23 -8.23
C PHE A 250 3.43 -0.14 -9.62
N GLY A 251 4.59 0.38 -10.03
CA GLY A 251 5.21 0.07 -11.33
C GLY A 251 4.48 0.68 -12.54
N LEU A 252 3.76 1.78 -12.33
CA LEU A 252 2.91 2.46 -13.30
C LEU A 252 3.51 3.76 -13.84
N ASP A 253 4.66 4.18 -13.35
CA ASP A 253 5.28 5.46 -13.70
C ASP A 253 5.78 5.54 -15.15
N GLN A 254 5.81 4.40 -15.85
CA GLN A 254 6.15 4.31 -17.27
C GLN A 254 4.93 3.99 -18.16
N GLU A 255 3.73 3.90 -17.60
CA GLU A 255 2.52 3.64 -18.39
C GLU A 255 2.15 4.86 -19.24
N PRO A 256 2.09 4.76 -20.59
CA PRO A 256 1.87 5.91 -21.45
C PRO A 256 0.57 6.67 -21.16
N LEU A 257 -0.49 5.96 -20.76
CA LEU A 257 -1.78 6.58 -20.39
C LEU A 257 -1.64 7.53 -19.18
N LEU A 258 -0.64 7.30 -18.32
CA LEU A 258 -0.42 8.01 -17.07
C LEU A 258 0.66 9.09 -17.15
N GLU A 259 1.30 9.31 -18.31
CA GLU A 259 2.25 10.41 -18.52
C GLU A 259 1.72 11.78 -18.04
N PRO A 260 0.44 12.16 -18.29
CA PRO A 260 -0.09 13.41 -17.76
C PRO A 260 -0.08 13.43 -16.23
N VAL A 261 -0.41 12.33 -15.56
CA VAL A 261 -0.39 12.22 -14.09
C VAL A 261 1.04 12.33 -13.58
N MET A 262 2.01 11.72 -14.26
CA MET A 262 3.43 11.83 -13.92
C MET A 262 3.98 13.24 -14.06
N THR A 263 3.40 14.08 -14.92
CA THR A 263 3.87 15.47 -15.13
C THR A 263 3.22 16.48 -14.18
N ARG A 264 1.90 16.37 -13.96
CA ARG A 264 1.12 17.41 -13.25
C ARG A 264 0.35 16.89 -12.03
N GLY A 265 0.47 15.60 -11.72
CA GLY A 265 -0.37 14.92 -10.74
C GLY A 265 -1.80 14.70 -11.21
N LEU A 266 -2.56 13.95 -10.39
CA LEU A 266 -3.97 13.67 -10.60
C LEU A 266 -4.81 14.85 -10.09
N ARG A 267 -5.56 15.49 -10.98
CA ARG A 267 -6.37 16.68 -10.64
C ARG A 267 -7.66 16.27 -9.94
N ALA A 268 -8.19 17.18 -9.14
CA ALA A 268 -9.50 17.04 -8.53
C ALA A 268 -10.56 16.67 -9.58
N GLY A 269 -11.33 15.62 -9.28
CA GLY A 269 -12.33 15.03 -10.16
C GLY A 269 -11.79 13.95 -11.12
N GLU A 270 -10.48 13.88 -11.36
CA GLU A 270 -9.90 12.81 -12.18
C GLU A 270 -9.91 11.49 -11.42
N THR A 271 -10.11 10.41 -12.16
CA THR A 271 -10.16 9.05 -11.64
C THR A 271 -9.18 8.17 -12.39
N LEU A 272 -8.31 7.52 -11.63
CA LEU A 272 -7.50 6.38 -12.04
C LEU A 272 -8.29 5.11 -11.75
N ALA A 273 -8.38 4.19 -12.71
CA ALA A 273 -9.11 2.94 -12.53
C ALA A 273 -8.30 1.74 -13.04
N PHE A 274 -8.34 0.65 -12.30
CA PHE A 274 -7.83 -0.65 -12.70
C PHE A 274 -9.02 -1.60 -12.79
N ARG A 275 -9.18 -2.26 -13.93
CA ARG A 275 -10.26 -3.21 -14.16
C ARG A 275 -9.69 -4.56 -14.49
N PHE A 276 -10.43 -5.58 -14.10
CA PHE A 276 -10.11 -6.94 -14.46
C PHE A 276 -11.40 -7.68 -14.81
N ARG A 277 -11.38 -8.40 -15.92
CA ARG A 277 -12.49 -9.27 -16.35
C ARG A 277 -11.92 -10.44 -17.14
N LYS A 278 -12.19 -11.66 -16.69
CA LYS A 278 -11.85 -12.89 -17.43
C LYS A 278 -10.37 -12.97 -17.84
N GLY A 279 -9.45 -12.60 -16.96
CA GLY A 279 -8.01 -12.63 -17.25
C GLY A 279 -7.48 -11.41 -18.01
N GLU A 280 -8.33 -10.48 -18.41
CA GLU A 280 -7.93 -9.26 -19.11
C GLU A 280 -7.95 -8.08 -18.15
N GLY A 281 -6.80 -7.42 -18.02
CA GLY A 281 -6.64 -6.20 -17.24
C GLY A 281 -6.71 -4.94 -18.10
N GLU A 282 -7.22 -3.86 -17.51
CA GLU A 282 -7.30 -2.55 -18.12
C GLU A 282 -6.93 -1.47 -17.10
N ILE A 283 -6.24 -0.42 -17.56
CA ILE A 283 -6.03 0.82 -16.82
C ILE A 283 -6.82 1.96 -17.47
N GLY A 284 -7.40 2.83 -16.66
CA GLY A 284 -8.21 3.96 -17.10
C GLY A 284 -7.82 5.26 -16.43
N LEU A 285 -7.87 6.37 -17.18
CA LEU A 285 -7.73 7.73 -16.68
C LEU A 285 -8.88 8.58 -17.23
N GLY A 286 -9.85 8.89 -16.37
CA GLY A 286 -11.10 9.54 -16.78
C GLY A 286 -11.84 8.69 -17.84
N ALA A 287 -12.05 9.26 -19.02
CA ALA A 287 -12.74 8.59 -20.14
C ALA A 287 -11.81 7.73 -21.02
N LYS A 288 -10.49 7.79 -20.81
CA LYS A 288 -9.51 7.02 -21.60
C LYS A 288 -9.19 5.70 -20.89
N SER A 289 -8.93 4.65 -21.67
CA SER A 289 -8.42 3.39 -21.15
C SER A 289 -7.40 2.74 -22.08
N ALA A 290 -6.63 1.80 -21.53
CA ALA A 290 -5.65 0.98 -22.23
C ALA A 290 -5.58 -0.41 -21.60
N ARG A 291 -5.27 -1.43 -22.40
CA ARG A 291 -4.98 -2.78 -21.90
C ARG A 291 -3.79 -2.74 -20.95
N MET A 292 -3.85 -3.51 -19.87
CA MET A 292 -2.79 -3.63 -18.88
C MET A 292 -2.75 -5.05 -18.32
N ASP A 293 -1.74 -5.83 -18.68
CA ASP A 293 -1.66 -7.23 -18.24
C ASP A 293 -1.40 -7.35 -16.71
N GLY A 294 -0.78 -6.35 -16.08
CA GLY A 294 -0.44 -6.33 -14.64
C GLY A 294 -1.53 -5.77 -13.71
N ALA A 295 -2.76 -5.54 -14.17
CA ALA A 295 -3.79 -4.86 -13.37
C ALA A 295 -4.11 -5.57 -12.05
N ILE A 296 -4.09 -6.91 -12.04
CA ILE A 296 -4.33 -7.72 -10.84
C ILE A 296 -3.21 -7.59 -9.80
N ASP A 297 -1.95 -7.50 -10.25
CA ASP A 297 -0.80 -7.32 -9.37
C ASP A 297 -0.77 -5.92 -8.75
N VAL A 298 -1.18 -4.90 -9.51
CA VAL A 298 -1.33 -3.54 -9.00
C VAL A 298 -2.45 -3.46 -7.96
N ALA A 299 -3.62 -4.06 -8.23
CA ALA A 299 -4.69 -4.09 -7.24
C ALA A 299 -4.25 -4.81 -5.96
N ARG A 300 -3.57 -5.96 -6.09
CA ARG A 300 -3.01 -6.67 -4.93
C ARG A 300 -2.03 -5.80 -4.15
N ALA A 301 -1.07 -5.16 -4.82
CA ALA A 301 -0.07 -4.31 -4.19
C ALA A 301 -0.72 -3.12 -3.46
N TYR A 302 -1.68 -2.45 -4.11
CA TYR A 302 -2.43 -1.34 -3.51
C TYR A 302 -3.17 -1.79 -2.24
N LEU A 303 -3.93 -2.88 -2.32
CA LEU A 303 -4.72 -3.38 -1.20
C LEU A 303 -3.86 -3.98 -0.08
N GLU A 304 -2.64 -4.42 -0.36
CA GLU A 304 -1.71 -4.97 0.62
C GLU A 304 -0.91 -3.89 1.37
N PHE A 305 -0.26 -3.01 0.63
CA PHE A 305 0.80 -2.13 1.11
C PHE A 305 0.32 -0.69 1.35
N HIS A 306 -0.64 -0.19 0.57
CA HIS A 306 -1.10 1.19 0.72
C HIS A 306 -2.08 1.36 1.89
N MET A 307 -1.96 2.43 2.68
CA MET A 307 -2.84 2.70 3.83
C MET A 307 -4.34 2.71 3.45
N LEU A 308 -4.73 3.48 2.44
CA LEU A 308 -6.13 3.52 2.00
C LEU A 308 -6.57 2.21 1.36
N GLY A 309 -5.66 1.51 0.68
CA GLY A 309 -5.94 0.20 0.08
C GLY A 309 -6.20 -0.86 1.14
N GLY A 310 -5.40 -0.90 2.21
CA GLY A 310 -5.61 -1.78 3.35
C GLY A 310 -6.94 -1.50 4.07
N LEU A 311 -7.32 -0.23 4.25
CA LEU A 311 -8.62 0.15 4.80
C LEU A 311 -9.78 -0.28 3.89
N LEU A 312 -9.61 -0.13 2.57
CA LEU A 312 -10.59 -0.56 1.58
C LEU A 312 -10.75 -2.08 1.59
N CYS A 313 -9.65 -2.83 1.68
CA CYS A 313 -9.62 -4.28 1.80
C CYS A 313 -10.35 -4.74 3.06
N GLU A 314 -10.02 -4.17 4.23
CA GLU A 314 -10.68 -4.50 5.50
C GLU A 314 -12.19 -4.24 5.43
N HIS A 315 -12.61 -3.13 4.82
CA HIS A 315 -14.02 -2.83 4.62
C HIS A 315 -14.69 -3.86 3.69
N ALA A 316 -14.01 -4.23 2.61
CA ALA A 316 -14.48 -5.23 1.64
C ALA A 316 -14.50 -6.67 2.17
N GLU A 317 -13.85 -6.97 3.29
CA GLU A 317 -13.85 -8.29 3.94
C GLU A 317 -14.92 -8.44 5.02
N ARG A 318 -15.51 -7.33 5.52
CA ARG A 318 -16.61 -7.38 6.50
C ARG A 318 -17.83 -8.10 5.92
N PRO A 319 -18.61 -8.87 6.67
CA PRO A 319 -19.85 -9.44 6.13
C PRO A 319 -20.78 -8.35 5.56
N ALA A 320 -21.47 -8.61 4.43
CA ALA A 320 -22.33 -7.61 3.78
C ALA A 320 -23.40 -7.03 4.73
N ALA A 321 -23.94 -7.83 5.65
CA ALA A 321 -24.88 -7.39 6.69
C ALA A 321 -24.28 -6.38 7.69
N ALA A 322 -22.95 -6.38 7.88
CA ALA A 322 -22.24 -5.47 8.77
C ALA A 322 -21.79 -4.16 8.08
N ARG A 323 -21.96 -4.04 6.76
CA ARG A 323 -21.58 -2.83 5.97
C ARG A 323 -22.69 -1.77 5.91
N GLY A 324 -23.90 -2.08 6.38
CA GLY A 324 -25.08 -1.20 6.27
C GLY A 324 -25.48 -0.42 7.54
N GLY A 325 -24.72 -0.51 8.64
CA GLY A 325 -25.00 0.15 9.94
C GLY A 325 -24.44 1.56 10.11
#